data_AF-F4PHB8-F1
#
_entry.id   AF-F4PHB8-F1
#
_cell.length_a   1.000
_cell.length_b   1.000
_cell.length_c   1.000
_cell.angle_alpha   90.00
_cell.angle_beta   90.00
_cell.angle_gamma   90.00
#
_symmetry.space_group_name_H-M   'P 1'
#
loop_
_entity.id
_entity.type
_entity.pdbx_description
1 polymer ?
#
loop_
_entity_poly.entity_id
_entity_poly.type
_entity_poly.pdbx_seq_one_letter_code
_entity_poly.pdbx_strand_id
1 'polypeptide(L)'
;MGSWFMSTPLPTTNEDESLVGDVYLVTYTQTLETSKTLAVSNPILRDHYTIVIDVAGQSTEEVPKGYELHLEIQHGTSKSVNLVGNELHYRRTKYAKHQKLGRITNEYHSGNPREWADGLKRVAQNQWYKEFIQSRGDQWNHECNSHQFAKFLTLKLGLEWPNNLYVAGEGDLLEPLFFNILEEW
;
A
#
# COMPACT_ATOMS: atom_id res chain seq x y z
N MET A 1 4.29 -16.77 -16.28
CA MET A 1 4.77 -17.49 -15.08
C MET A 1 4.00 -16.95 -13.89
N GLY A 2 3.11 -17.74 -13.30
CA GLY A 2 2.26 -17.30 -12.20
C GLY A 2 3.10 -17.09 -10.93
N SER A 3 3.03 -15.88 -10.36
CA SER A 3 3.53 -15.63 -9.02
C SER A 3 2.60 -16.33 -8.04
N TRP A 4 3.05 -17.46 -7.50
CA TRP A 4 2.41 -18.11 -6.36
C TRP A 4 2.75 -17.29 -5.11
N PHE A 5 2.00 -16.23 -4.85
CA PHE A 5 1.97 -15.64 -3.51
C PHE A 5 1.22 -16.63 -2.63
N MET A 6 1.96 -17.51 -1.93
CA MET A 6 1.39 -18.22 -0.79
C MET A 6 1.06 -17.16 0.25
N SER A 7 -0.23 -16.86 0.41
CA SER A 7 -0.70 -16.10 1.56
C SER A 7 -0.44 -16.97 2.79
N THR A 8 0.58 -16.63 3.56
CA THR A 8 0.74 -17.20 4.90
C THR A 8 -0.48 -16.79 5.73
N PRO A 9 -1.04 -17.69 6.55
CA PRO A 9 -2.12 -17.32 7.45
C PRO A 9 -1.61 -16.35 8.52
N LEU A 10 -2.42 -15.32 8.78
CA LEU A 10 -2.17 -14.36 9.86
C LEU A 10 -2.03 -15.07 11.21
N PRO A 11 -1.14 -14.60 12.09
CA PRO A 11 -0.96 -15.15 13.42
C PRO A 11 -2.25 -15.08 14.24
N THR A 12 -2.43 -16.06 15.12
CA THR A 12 -3.61 -16.16 16.00
C THR A 12 -3.44 -15.42 17.31
N THR A 13 -2.22 -15.03 17.67
CA THR A 13 -1.86 -14.38 18.94
C THR A 13 -0.83 -13.30 18.70
N ASN A 14 -0.77 -12.33 19.61
CA ASN A 14 0.27 -11.29 19.60
C ASN A 14 1.63 -11.88 20.02
N GLU A 15 2.71 -11.46 19.36
CA GLU A 15 4.10 -11.75 19.71
C GLU A 15 4.69 -10.66 20.63
N ASP A 16 4.51 -9.40 20.27
CA ASP A 16 4.91 -8.24 21.08
C ASP A 16 3.81 -7.16 21.10
N GLU A 17 3.07 -7.08 22.21
CA GLU A 17 2.02 -6.08 22.43
C GLU A 17 2.51 -4.64 22.27
N SER A 18 3.79 -4.36 22.50
CA SER A 18 4.35 -3.01 22.35
C SER A 18 4.45 -2.57 20.89
N LEU A 19 4.39 -3.51 19.94
CA LEU A 19 4.44 -3.25 18.49
C LEU A 19 3.07 -3.34 17.83
N VAL A 20 2.10 -4.01 18.47
CA VAL A 20 0.72 -4.17 17.94
C VAL A 20 0.08 -2.79 17.65
N GLY A 21 -0.26 -2.58 16.39
CA GLY A 21 -0.85 -1.36 15.85
C GLY A 21 0.15 -0.35 15.32
N ASP A 22 1.46 -0.62 15.37
CA ASP A 22 2.43 0.21 14.70
C ASP A 22 2.15 0.25 13.19
N VAL A 23 2.21 1.45 12.63
CA VAL A 23 1.94 1.70 11.21
C VAL A 23 3.20 2.19 10.53
N TYR A 24 3.53 1.58 9.40
CA TYR A 24 4.73 1.85 8.63
C TYR A 24 4.38 2.21 7.20
N LEU A 25 5.08 3.20 6.65
CA LEU A 25 5.21 3.37 5.22
C LEU A 25 6.36 2.51 4.73
N VAL A 26 6.11 1.65 3.75
CA VAL A 26 7.14 0.86 3.08
C VAL A 26 7.30 1.34 1.64
N THR A 27 8.54 1.51 1.21
CA THR A 27 8.88 1.89 -0.16
C THR A 27 9.57 0.74 -0.87
N TYR A 28 9.05 0.39 -2.05
CA TYR A 28 9.69 -0.55 -2.97
C TYR A 28 10.20 0.19 -4.21
N THR A 29 11.42 -0.13 -4.67
CA THR A 29 12.02 0.45 -5.88
C THR A 29 11.87 -0.50 -7.07
N GLN A 30 11.25 -0.07 -8.18
CA GLN A 30 11.22 -0.89 -9.39
C GLN A 30 12.63 -1.09 -9.96
N THR A 31 13.04 -2.35 -10.18
CA THR A 31 14.29 -2.67 -10.91
C THR A 31 14.14 -2.24 -12.37
N LEU A 32 15.08 -1.41 -12.86
CA LEU A 32 15.18 -0.91 -14.23
C LEU A 32 15.57 -2.00 -15.27
N GLU A 33 15.04 -3.22 -15.18
CA GLU A 33 15.50 -4.30 -16.07
C GLU A 33 14.92 -4.22 -17.50
N THR A 34 13.91 -3.39 -17.76
CA THR A 34 13.24 -3.33 -19.08
C THR A 34 13.41 -2.03 -19.87
N SER A 35 14.11 -1.01 -19.37
CA SER A 35 14.18 0.30 -20.05
C SER A 35 15.40 0.49 -20.95
N LYS A 36 15.86 -0.55 -21.66
CA LYS A 36 16.82 -0.37 -22.78
C LYS A 36 16.15 0.02 -24.11
N THR A 37 14.82 0.01 -24.19
CA THR A 37 14.07 0.30 -25.43
C THR A 37 13.03 1.41 -25.32
N LEU A 38 12.83 2.03 -24.14
CA LEU A 38 11.90 3.16 -23.97
C LEU A 38 12.65 4.39 -23.47
N ALA A 39 13.58 4.87 -24.31
CA ALA A 39 14.22 6.17 -24.14
C ALA A 39 13.35 7.26 -24.79
N VAL A 40 12.19 7.60 -24.23
CA VAL A 40 11.47 8.85 -24.56
C VAL A 40 10.68 9.36 -23.34
N SER A 41 11.24 10.40 -22.70
CA SER A 41 10.63 11.52 -21.97
C SER A 41 9.70 11.36 -20.75
N ASN A 42 9.18 10.20 -20.36
CA ASN A 42 8.34 10.14 -19.15
C ASN A 42 9.14 9.77 -17.89
N PRO A 43 9.07 10.56 -16.80
CA PRO A 43 9.67 10.16 -15.53
C PRO A 43 8.90 8.94 -15.00
N ILE A 44 9.45 7.74 -15.21
CA ILE A 44 9.01 6.53 -14.53
C ILE A 44 9.25 6.79 -13.04
N LEU A 45 8.17 6.84 -12.24
CA LEU A 45 8.31 6.99 -10.81
C LEU A 45 8.90 5.68 -10.29
N ARG A 46 10.07 5.78 -9.67
CA ARG A 46 10.87 4.60 -9.33
C ARG A 46 10.33 3.84 -8.12
N ASP A 47 9.44 4.48 -7.38
CA ASP A 47 9.03 4.05 -6.05
C ASP A 47 7.56 3.65 -6.03
N HIS A 48 7.24 2.69 -5.16
CA HIS A 48 5.90 2.22 -4.88
C HIS A 48 5.68 2.26 -3.37
N TYR A 49 4.60 2.91 -2.93
CA TYR A 49 4.31 3.13 -1.52
C TYR A 49 3.22 2.17 -1.04
N THR A 50 3.49 1.49 0.06
CA THR A 50 2.53 0.62 0.76
C THR A 50 2.46 0.99 2.23
N ILE A 51 1.29 0.73 2.84
CA ILE A 51 1.10 0.88 4.28
C ILE A 51 1.09 -0.51 4.89
N VAL A 52 1.92 -0.72 5.91
CA VAL A 52 1.94 -1.95 6.71
C VAL A 52 1.48 -1.63 8.11
N ILE A 53 0.48 -2.37 8.59
CA ILE A 53 -0.04 -2.28 9.96
C ILE A 53 0.38 -3.56 10.69
N ASP A 54 1.15 -3.42 11.76
CA ASP A 54 1.56 -4.56 12.56
C ASP A 54 0.42 -5.03 13.47
N VAL A 55 -0.36 -5.99 12.98
CA VAL A 55 -1.55 -6.47 13.70
C VAL A 55 -1.22 -7.43 14.84
N ALA A 56 0.01 -7.92 14.94
CA ALA A 56 0.41 -9.01 15.82
C ALA A 56 1.71 -8.76 16.60
N GLY A 57 2.36 -7.62 16.40
CA GLY A 57 3.62 -7.28 17.03
C GLY A 57 4.81 -8.07 16.51
N GLN A 58 4.87 -8.34 15.20
CA GLN A 58 5.90 -9.19 14.58
C GLN A 58 7.01 -8.39 13.87
N SER A 59 6.84 -7.08 13.77
CA SER A 59 7.79 -6.18 13.10
C SER A 59 9.14 -6.21 13.80
N THR A 60 10.20 -6.02 13.03
CA THR A 60 11.55 -5.84 13.55
C THR A 60 12.09 -4.48 13.11
N GLU A 61 13.24 -4.08 13.65
CA GLU A 61 13.93 -2.87 13.19
C GLU A 61 14.29 -2.91 11.70
N GLU A 62 14.42 -4.12 11.12
CA GLU A 62 14.82 -4.29 9.72
C GLU A 62 13.61 -4.31 8.77
N VAL A 63 12.52 -4.93 9.20
CA VAL A 63 11.37 -5.27 8.35
C VAL A 63 10.06 -5.10 9.12
N PRO A 64 9.19 -4.17 8.69
CA PRO A 64 7.80 -4.15 9.12
C PRO A 64 7.08 -5.43 8.73
N LYS A 65 6.30 -5.99 9.64
CA LYS A 65 5.46 -7.15 9.38
C LYS A 65 4.01 -6.87 9.73
N GLY A 66 3.11 -7.63 9.13
CA GLY A 66 1.68 -7.52 9.37
C GLY A 66 0.89 -7.27 8.10
N TYR A 67 -0.22 -6.56 8.23
CA TYR A 67 -1.18 -6.37 7.14
C TYR A 67 -0.76 -5.22 6.23
N GLU A 68 -0.36 -5.56 5.01
CA GLU A 68 0.07 -4.62 3.97
C GLU A 68 -1.09 -4.25 3.03
N LEU A 69 -1.29 -2.95 2.83
CA LEU A 69 -2.28 -2.34 1.96
C LEU A 69 -1.61 -1.46 0.91
N HIS A 70 -1.95 -1.68 -0.37
CA HIS A 70 -1.49 -0.84 -1.48
C HIS A 70 -2.31 -1.02 -2.76
N LEU A 71 -2.08 -0.15 -3.73
CA LEU A 71 -2.75 -0.20 -5.03
C LEU A 71 -1.83 -0.77 -6.11
N GLU A 72 -2.19 -1.89 -6.74
CA GLU A 72 -1.41 -2.53 -7.81
C GLU A 72 -2.13 -2.43 -9.17
N ILE A 73 -1.37 -2.40 -10.28
CA ILE A 73 -1.93 -2.57 -11.64
C ILE A 73 -2.21 -4.05 -11.90
N GLN A 74 -3.41 -4.37 -12.37
CA GLN A 74 -3.65 -5.67 -13.01
C GLN A 74 -2.95 -5.74 -14.37
N HIS A 75 -1.94 -6.61 -14.49
CA HIS A 75 -1.28 -6.87 -15.77
C HIS A 75 -2.24 -7.54 -16.76
N GLY A 76 -2.43 -6.93 -17.94
CA GLY A 76 -3.30 -7.45 -18.99
C GLY A 76 -3.79 -6.38 -19.96
N THR A 77 -5.09 -6.39 -20.25
CA THR A 77 -5.76 -5.53 -21.23
C THR A 77 -6.53 -4.35 -20.61
N SER A 78 -6.90 -4.41 -19.32
CA SER A 78 -7.43 -3.29 -18.56
C SER A 78 -6.32 -2.71 -17.69
N LYS A 79 -6.08 -1.39 -17.76
CA LYS A 79 -5.22 -0.68 -16.83
C LYS A 79 -5.97 -0.43 -15.52
N SER A 80 -6.55 -1.48 -14.95
CA SER A 80 -7.31 -1.43 -13.71
C SER A 80 -6.35 -1.43 -12.52
N VAL A 81 -6.68 -0.62 -11.53
CA VAL A 81 -6.01 -0.58 -10.23
C VAL A 81 -6.82 -1.42 -9.25
N ASN A 82 -6.14 -2.20 -8.41
CA ASN A 82 -6.80 -3.00 -7.38
C ASN A 82 -6.15 -2.76 -6.03
N LEU A 83 -6.99 -2.77 -4.99
CA LEU A 83 -6.51 -2.80 -3.62
C LEU A 83 -5.98 -4.20 -3.31
N VAL A 84 -4.68 -4.27 -3.06
CA VAL A 84 -3.99 -5.46 -2.57
C VAL A 84 -3.91 -5.35 -1.04
N GLY A 85 -4.26 -6.45 -0.39
CA GLY A 85 -4.31 -6.56 1.07
C GLY A 85 -3.79 -7.92 1.52
N ASN A 86 -2.50 -8.00 1.84
CA ASN A 86 -1.79 -9.26 2.11
C ASN A 86 -0.91 -9.13 3.35
N GLU A 87 -0.50 -10.26 3.92
CA GLU A 87 0.47 -10.26 5.01
C GLU A 87 1.90 -10.12 4.49
N LEU A 88 2.70 -9.28 5.13
CA LEU A 88 4.12 -9.11 4.89
C LEU A 88 4.92 -9.79 6.01
N HIS A 89 5.59 -10.89 5.68
CA HIS A 89 6.40 -11.67 6.64
C HIS A 89 7.90 -11.43 6.53
N TYR A 90 8.36 -11.10 5.33
CA TYR A 90 9.76 -11.04 4.98
C TYR A 90 10.01 -9.90 4.00
N ARG A 91 11.28 -9.47 3.93
CA ARG A 91 11.74 -8.48 2.98
C ARG A 91 11.54 -8.98 1.54
N ARG A 92 10.63 -8.35 0.78
CA ARG A 92 10.43 -8.69 -0.64
C ARG A 92 11.60 -8.20 -1.49
N THR A 93 11.78 -8.82 -2.65
CA THR A 93 12.57 -8.26 -3.75
C THR A 93 12.08 -6.85 -4.03
N LYS A 94 12.99 -5.89 -4.26
CA LYS A 94 12.71 -4.45 -4.45
C LYS A 94 12.45 -3.64 -3.18
N TYR A 95 12.46 -4.24 -1.99
CA TYR A 95 12.35 -3.46 -0.75
C TYR A 95 13.51 -2.47 -0.61
N ALA A 96 13.17 -1.18 -0.52
CA ALA A 96 14.13 -0.11 -0.42
C ALA A 96 14.30 0.36 1.03
N LYS A 97 13.21 0.81 1.65
CA LYS A 97 13.21 1.36 3.01
C LYS A 97 11.81 1.34 3.64
N HIS A 98 11.74 1.61 4.93
CA HIS A 98 10.50 1.86 5.64
C HIS A 98 10.66 3.03 6.61
N GLN A 99 9.53 3.58 7.04
CA GLN A 99 9.44 4.61 8.08
C GLN A 99 8.21 4.35 8.94
N LYS A 100 8.37 4.33 10.27
CA LYS A 100 7.24 4.30 11.21
C LYS A 100 6.49 5.64 11.14
N LEU A 101 5.19 5.57 10.87
CA LEU A 101 4.29 6.73 10.78
C LEU A 101 3.62 7.03 12.12
N GLY A 102 3.38 6.01 12.93
CA GLY A 102 2.73 6.15 14.22
C GLY A 102 2.12 4.84 14.68
N ARG A 103 1.02 4.92 15.43
CA ARG A 103 0.32 3.78 16.00
C ARG A 103 -1.18 3.98 15.98
N ILE A 104 -1.92 2.91 15.70
CA ILE A 104 -3.38 2.84 15.83
C ILE A 104 -3.78 1.80 16.87
N THR A 105 -4.98 1.94 17.43
CA THR A 105 -5.51 1.02 18.45
C THR A 105 -6.49 0.03 17.84
N ASN A 106 -6.48 -1.20 18.35
CA ASN A 106 -7.49 -2.20 18.05
C ASN A 106 -8.61 -2.14 19.10
N GLU A 107 -9.64 -1.33 18.85
CA GLU A 107 -10.74 -1.18 19.80
C GLU A 107 -11.73 -2.36 19.80
N TYR A 108 -11.79 -3.13 18.71
CA TYR A 108 -12.86 -4.09 18.46
C TYR A 108 -12.47 -5.56 18.68
N HIS A 109 -11.20 -5.91 18.44
CA HIS A 109 -10.71 -7.29 18.42
C HIS A 109 -9.40 -7.44 19.19
N SER A 110 -9.29 -6.80 20.37
CA SER A 110 -8.07 -6.82 21.18
C SER A 110 -7.57 -8.26 21.41
N GLY A 111 -6.26 -8.48 21.24
CA GLY A 111 -5.63 -9.81 21.35
C GLY A 111 -5.89 -10.78 20.19
N ASN A 112 -6.64 -10.38 19.16
CA ASN A 112 -7.00 -11.24 18.01
C ASN A 112 -6.50 -10.64 16.68
N PRO A 113 -5.21 -10.85 16.30
CA PRO A 113 -4.63 -10.24 15.10
C PRO A 113 -5.40 -10.54 13.81
N ARG A 114 -5.83 -11.80 13.65
CA ARG A 114 -6.53 -12.24 12.45
C ARG A 114 -7.85 -11.50 12.26
N GLU A 115 -8.67 -11.42 13.31
CA GLU A 115 -9.95 -10.70 13.24
C GLU A 115 -9.73 -9.21 12.97
N TRP A 116 -8.67 -8.64 13.54
CA TRP A 116 -8.32 -7.25 13.29
C TRP A 116 -7.93 -7.00 11.83
N ALA A 117 -7.04 -7.82 11.29
CA ALA A 117 -6.63 -7.74 9.89
C ALA A 117 -7.81 -7.97 8.92
N ASP A 118 -8.69 -8.92 9.21
CA ASP A 118 -9.92 -9.14 8.43
C ASP A 118 -10.87 -7.92 8.49
N GLY A 119 -10.98 -7.30 9.67
CA GLY A 119 -11.71 -6.04 9.86
C GLY A 119 -11.11 -4.89 9.04
N LEU A 120 -9.79 -4.70 9.12
CA LEU A 120 -9.04 -3.70 8.35
C LEU A 120 -9.22 -3.92 6.85
N LYS A 121 -9.07 -5.17 6.38
CA LYS A 121 -9.30 -5.55 4.98
C LYS A 121 -10.70 -5.16 4.53
N ARG A 122 -11.72 -5.49 5.31
CA ARG A 122 -13.12 -5.20 4.98
C ARG A 122 -13.38 -3.71 4.90
N VAL A 123 -12.87 -2.91 5.84
CA VAL A 123 -13.04 -1.45 5.84
C VAL A 123 -12.26 -0.82 4.68
N ALA A 124 -11.00 -1.24 4.47
CA ALA A 124 -10.17 -0.75 3.39
C ALA A 124 -10.82 -1.01 2.02
N GLN A 125 -11.32 -2.22 1.77
CA GLN A 125 -11.95 -2.60 0.50
C GLN A 125 -13.32 -1.95 0.29
N ASN A 126 -14.19 -1.96 1.31
CA ASN A 126 -15.59 -1.58 1.12
C ASN A 126 -15.87 -0.09 1.35
N GLN A 127 -14.97 0.63 2.03
CA GLN A 127 -15.17 2.04 2.38
C GLN A 127 -14.01 2.89 1.86
N TRP A 128 -12.80 2.71 2.38
CA TRP A 128 -11.67 3.61 2.10
C TRP A 128 -11.27 3.62 0.62
N TYR A 129 -11.20 2.44 0.00
CA TYR A 129 -10.89 2.34 -1.42
C TYR A 129 -11.98 2.99 -2.28
N LYS A 130 -13.26 2.75 -1.96
CA LYS A 130 -14.39 3.38 -2.67
C LYS A 130 -14.40 4.90 -2.54
N GLU A 131 -14.09 5.40 -1.36
CA GLU A 131 -13.97 6.84 -1.13
C GLU A 131 -12.80 7.43 -1.92
N PHE A 132 -11.63 6.77 -1.87
CA PHE A 132 -10.46 7.19 -2.62
C PHE A 132 -10.74 7.26 -4.12
N ILE A 133 -11.33 6.20 -4.70
CA ILE A 133 -11.61 6.16 -6.14
C ILE A 133 -12.62 7.25 -6.54
N GLN A 134 -13.67 7.48 -5.74
CA GLN A 134 -14.68 8.50 -5.99
C GLN A 134 -14.10 9.92 -5.94
N SER A 135 -13.13 10.16 -5.05
CA SER A 135 -12.48 11.47 -4.91
C SER A 135 -11.55 11.83 -6.08
N ARG A 136 -11.05 10.83 -6.83
CA ARG A 136 -10.06 11.00 -7.90
C ARG A 136 -10.67 11.10 -9.31
N GLY A 137 -11.90 10.64 -9.51
CA GLY A 137 -12.53 10.61 -10.83
C GLY A 137 -11.78 9.70 -11.81
N ASP A 138 -11.61 10.14 -13.06
CA ASP A 138 -10.98 9.34 -14.14
C ASP A 138 -9.45 9.52 -14.24
N GLN A 139 -8.83 10.22 -13.30
CA GLN A 139 -7.39 10.52 -13.33
C GLN A 139 -6.58 9.48 -12.56
N TRP A 140 -6.28 8.36 -13.23
CA TRP A 140 -5.55 7.24 -12.64
C TRP A 140 -4.13 7.11 -13.19
N ASN A 141 -3.11 7.26 -12.34
CA ASN A 141 -1.75 6.80 -12.61
C ASN A 141 -1.27 5.93 -11.46
N HIS A 142 -0.98 4.65 -11.68
CA HIS A 142 -0.65 3.70 -10.62
C HIS A 142 0.46 4.12 -9.64
N GLU A 143 1.57 4.68 -10.12
CA GLU A 143 2.69 5.08 -9.26
C GLU A 143 2.26 6.28 -8.40
N CYS A 144 1.66 7.31 -9.01
CA CYS A 144 1.03 8.42 -8.28
C CYS A 144 -0.05 7.95 -7.32
N ASN A 145 -0.89 7.01 -7.75
CA ASN A 145 -2.01 6.50 -6.99
C ASN A 145 -1.54 5.69 -5.79
N SER A 146 -0.45 4.92 -5.89
CA SER A 146 0.13 4.23 -4.73
C SER A 146 0.63 5.23 -3.69
N HIS A 147 1.29 6.33 -4.12
CA HIS A 147 1.75 7.39 -3.22
C HIS A 147 0.56 8.12 -2.57
N GLN A 148 -0.41 8.54 -3.39
CA GLN A 148 -1.60 9.27 -2.94
C GLN A 148 -2.50 8.41 -2.07
N PHE A 149 -2.64 7.12 -2.37
CA PHE A 149 -3.41 6.19 -1.56
C PHE A 149 -2.71 5.90 -0.24
N ALA A 150 -1.39 5.72 -0.22
CA ALA A 150 -0.64 5.59 1.02
C ALA A 150 -0.82 6.84 1.91
N LYS A 151 -0.78 8.03 1.33
CA LYS A 151 -1.08 9.28 2.05
C LYS A 151 -2.53 9.33 2.55
N PHE A 152 -3.49 8.99 1.70
CA PHE A 152 -4.90 8.92 2.05
C PHE A 152 -5.14 7.96 3.23
N LEU A 153 -4.58 6.75 3.19
CA LEU A 153 -4.66 5.78 4.29
C LEU A 153 -4.03 6.31 5.57
N THR A 154 -2.85 6.93 5.48
CA THR A 154 -2.17 7.54 6.64
C THR A 154 -3.09 8.55 7.33
N LEU A 155 -3.70 9.46 6.55
CA LEU A 155 -4.64 10.45 7.08
C LEU A 155 -5.94 9.81 7.61
N LYS A 156 -6.46 8.77 6.95
CA LYS A 156 -7.64 8.01 7.40
C LYS A 156 -7.43 7.33 8.73
N LEU A 157 -6.20 6.91 9.00
CA LEU A 157 -5.78 6.32 10.27
C LEU A 157 -5.50 7.39 11.36
N GLY A 158 -5.69 8.68 11.05
CA GLY A 158 -5.43 9.77 11.99
C GLY A 158 -3.94 10.04 12.23
N LEU A 159 -3.07 9.61 11.31
CA LEU A 159 -1.62 9.78 11.39
C LEU A 159 -1.16 10.94 10.50
N GLU A 160 0.00 11.50 10.83
CA GLU A 160 0.60 12.57 10.03
C GLU A 160 1.42 12.01 8.87
N TRP A 161 1.24 12.59 7.68
CA TRP A 161 2.10 12.28 6.54
C TRP A 161 3.46 12.99 6.70
N PRO A 162 4.60 12.31 6.48
CA PRO A 162 5.90 12.95 6.59
C PRO A 162 6.11 14.03 5.52
N ASN A 163 6.39 15.27 5.95
CA ASN A 163 6.57 16.42 5.06
C ASN A 163 7.75 16.31 4.08
N ASN A 164 8.69 15.41 4.35
CA ASN A 164 9.88 15.17 3.52
C ASN A 164 9.67 14.10 2.45
N LEU A 165 8.48 13.48 2.38
CA LEU A 165 8.18 12.45 1.40
C LEU A 165 7.37 13.00 0.25
N TYR A 166 7.89 12.75 -0.96
CA TYR A 166 7.26 13.16 -2.20
C TYR A 166 6.04 12.29 -2.51
N VAL A 167 4.94 12.94 -2.87
CA VAL A 167 3.70 12.30 -3.31
C VAL A 167 3.46 12.70 -4.75
N ALA A 168 3.67 11.74 -5.66
CA ALA A 168 3.51 12.03 -7.06
C ALA A 168 2.06 12.39 -7.40
N GLY A 169 1.88 13.40 -8.24
CA GLY A 169 0.56 13.94 -8.57
C GLY A 169 -0.03 14.91 -7.54
N GLU A 170 0.69 15.25 -6.46
CA GLU A 170 0.40 16.43 -5.63
C GLU A 170 1.34 17.57 -6.02
N GLY A 171 0.78 18.65 -6.60
CA GLY A 171 1.58 19.81 -7.03
C GLY A 171 2.38 19.60 -8.32
N ASP A 172 2.34 18.41 -8.92
CA ASP A 172 2.87 18.15 -10.26
C ASP A 172 1.93 18.69 -11.34
N LEU A 173 2.40 19.71 -12.07
CA LEU A 173 1.78 20.20 -13.31
C LEU A 173 2.11 19.31 -14.52
N LEU A 174 3.01 18.33 -14.34
CA LEU A 174 3.47 17.42 -15.39
C LEU A 174 2.53 16.21 -15.44
N GLU A 175 1.56 16.33 -16.34
CA GLU A 175 0.72 15.28 -16.94
C GLU A 175 0.15 14.22 -15.98
N PRO A 176 -1.13 14.33 -15.55
CA PRO A 176 -1.85 13.14 -15.10
C PRO A 176 -1.80 12.10 -16.23
N LEU A 177 -1.14 10.97 -15.99
CA LEU A 177 -1.29 9.81 -16.88
C LEU A 177 -2.75 9.35 -16.71
N PHE A 178 -3.56 9.50 -17.76
CA PHE A 178 -4.98 9.17 -17.77
C PHE A 178 -5.16 7.67 -18.07
N PHE A 179 -5.99 6.97 -17.28
CA PHE A 179 -6.51 5.64 -17.63
C PHE A 179 -8.02 5.61 -17.47
N ASN A 180 -8.72 5.01 -18.44
CA ASN A 180 -10.17 4.80 -18.36
C ASN A 180 -10.49 3.70 -17.35
N ILE A 181 -11.45 3.99 -16.47
CA ILE A 181 -12.14 2.96 -15.67
C ILE A 181 -13.09 2.23 -16.62
N LEU A 182 -12.92 0.93 -16.79
CA LEU A 182 -14.00 0.10 -17.35
C LEU A 182 -14.86 -0.33 -16.17
N GLU A 183 -16.05 0.25 -16.05
CA GLU A 183 -17.10 -0.30 -15.21
C GLU A 183 -17.52 -1.65 -15.82
N GLU A 184 -17.09 -2.76 -15.22
CA GLU A 184 -17.76 -4.03 -15.46
C GLU A 184 -19.05 -4.04 -14.62
N TRP A 185 -20.18 -3.97 -15.34
CA TRP A 185 -21.55 -4.12 -14.84
C TRP A 185 -21.91 -5.60 -14.63
#